data_AF-A0A944N9F3-F1
#
_entry.id   AF-A0A944N9F3-F1
#
_cell.length_a   1.000
_cell.length_b   1.000
_cell.length_c   1.000
_cell.angle_alpha   90.00
_cell.angle_beta   90.00
_cell.angle_gamma   90.00
#
_symmetry.space_group_name_H-M   'P 1'
#
loop_
_entity.id
_entity.type
_entity.pdbx_description
1 polymer ?
#
loop_
_entity_poly.entity_id
_entity_poly.type
_entity_poly.pdbx_seq_one_letter_code
_entity_poly.pdbx_strand_id
1 'polypeptide(L)'
;MMSKMKWITSKSLITGRTRRRLIVSPIFQYTFMAHILAIVLLSFAIIFCANYYFFQTYIERGISLQLPPSHVFYDLLNEQQEFMNHVLLIATLTLSSIFTIWGLIFSRRVAGPCHKIQTFFESKNMEKGQEDKQESSIIIRRNDFFSEMAKEINYFLADKKGCSCDDSCKCRSESKSNHLS
;
A
#
# COMPACT_ATOMS: atom_id res chain seq x y z
N MET A 1 21.82 -34.74 43.87
CA MET A 1 20.72 -35.55 43.28
C MET A 1 19.91 -34.67 42.35
N MET A 2 20.15 -34.83 41.04
CA MET A 2 19.49 -34.08 39.96
C MET A 2 18.08 -34.63 39.71
N SER A 3 17.06 -33.79 39.85
CA SER A 3 15.70 -34.12 39.38
C SER A 3 15.55 -33.67 37.94
N LYS A 4 15.43 -34.65 37.02
CA LYS A 4 15.21 -34.47 35.59
C LYS A 4 13.76 -34.02 35.36
N MET A 5 13.58 -32.73 35.07
CA MET A 5 12.29 -32.20 34.63
C MET A 5 12.11 -32.50 33.14
N LYS A 6 11.27 -33.50 32.85
CA LYS A 6 10.90 -33.94 31.49
C LYS A 6 10.00 -32.89 30.85
N TRP A 7 10.47 -32.32 29.74
CA TRP A 7 9.69 -31.49 28.84
C TRP A 7 8.59 -32.32 28.18
N ILE A 8 7.32 -32.01 28.49
CA ILE A 8 6.19 -32.54 27.74
C ILE A 8 6.03 -31.68 26.49
N THR A 9 6.34 -32.31 25.36
CA THR A 9 6.17 -31.80 24.01
C THR A 9 4.69 -31.59 23.71
N SER A 10 4.25 -30.33 23.71
CA SER A 10 2.93 -29.96 23.17
C SER A 10 2.94 -30.24 21.67
N LYS A 11 2.13 -31.22 21.26
CA LYS A 11 1.97 -31.67 19.89
C LYS A 11 1.46 -30.53 19.01
N SER A 12 2.18 -30.30 17.92
CA SER A 12 1.81 -29.41 16.83
C SER A 12 0.54 -29.90 16.13
N LEU A 13 -0.58 -29.25 16.37
CA LEU A 13 -1.79 -29.38 15.57
C LEU A 13 -2.37 -27.97 15.31
N ILE A 14 -1.68 -27.19 14.49
CA ILE A 14 -2.32 -26.10 13.75
C ILE A 14 -1.83 -26.18 12.31
N THR A 15 -2.77 -26.59 11.47
CA THR A 15 -2.78 -26.64 10.01
C THR A 15 -2.09 -25.44 9.35
N GLY A 16 -1.30 -25.74 8.31
CA GLY A 16 -0.46 -24.82 7.56
C GLY A 16 -1.22 -23.73 6.79
N ARG A 17 -1.61 -22.67 7.48
CA ARG A 17 -1.83 -21.36 6.87
C ARG A 17 -0.74 -20.45 7.43
N THR A 18 0.39 -20.35 6.72
CA THR A 18 1.45 -19.37 7.05
C THR A 18 0.77 -18.02 7.23
N ARG A 19 0.70 -17.53 8.48
CA ARG A 19 0.22 -16.18 8.80
C ARG A 19 1.11 -15.20 8.03
N ARG A 20 0.68 -14.83 6.83
CA ARG A 20 1.25 -13.69 6.12
C ARG A 20 0.94 -12.50 7.01
N ARG A 21 1.92 -12.01 7.77
CA ARG A 21 1.79 -10.76 8.53
C ARG A 21 1.31 -9.69 7.53
N LEU A 22 0.04 -9.30 7.66
CA LEU A 22 -0.60 -8.30 6.80
C LEU A 22 0.01 -6.91 7.00
N ILE A 23 0.59 -6.71 8.20
CA ILE A 23 1.21 -5.48 8.64
C ILE A 23 2.71 -5.74 8.73
N VAL A 24 3.47 -5.22 7.78
CA VAL A 24 4.95 -5.28 7.77
C VAL A 24 5.51 -3.99 8.35
N SER A 25 4.92 -2.84 8.01
CA SER A 25 5.28 -1.52 8.51
C SER A 25 4.01 -0.74 8.91
N PRO A 26 3.51 -0.88 10.16
CA PRO A 26 2.24 -0.28 10.58
C PRO A 26 2.23 1.23 10.38
N ILE A 27 3.34 1.91 10.71
CA ILE A 27 3.46 3.36 10.62
C ILE A 27 3.21 3.84 9.18
N PHE A 28 3.89 3.26 8.20
CA PHE A 28 3.69 3.62 6.79
C PHE A 28 2.26 3.33 6.32
N GLN A 29 1.71 2.17 6.69
CA GLN A 29 0.37 1.76 6.27
C GLN A 29 -0.71 2.68 6.82
N TYR A 30 -0.65 3.06 8.10
CA TYR A 30 -1.61 3.98 8.71
C TYR A 30 -1.49 5.39 8.16
N THR A 31 -0.27 5.91 8.00
CA THR A 31 -0.07 7.24 7.40
C THR A 31 -0.60 7.27 5.97
N PHE A 32 -0.29 6.27 5.15
CA PHE A 32 -0.80 6.18 3.78
C PHE A 32 -2.34 6.10 3.73
N MET A 33 -2.94 5.26 4.59
CA MET A 33 -4.39 5.14 4.68
C MET A 33 -5.05 6.45 5.10
N ALA A 34 -4.49 7.14 6.09
CA ALA A 34 -5.00 8.43 6.55
C ALA A 34 -4.97 9.48 5.43
N HIS A 35 -3.90 9.52 4.62
CA HIS A 35 -3.82 10.43 3.47
C HIS A 35 -4.87 10.11 2.40
N ILE A 36 -5.04 8.83 2.03
CA ILE A 36 -6.08 8.43 1.06
C ILE A 36 -7.46 8.80 1.58
N LEU A 37 -7.76 8.46 2.84
CA LEU A 37 -9.05 8.76 3.44
C LEU A 37 -9.31 10.27 3.49
N ALA A 38 -8.31 11.07 3.87
CA ALA A 38 -8.41 12.52 3.89
C ALA A 38 -8.71 13.10 2.50
N ILE A 39 -8.02 12.63 1.45
CA ILE A 39 -8.26 13.06 0.06
C ILE A 39 -9.68 12.69 -0.39
N VAL A 40 -10.13 11.48 -0.08
CA VAL A 40 -11.48 11.00 -0.41
C VAL A 40 -12.54 11.85 0.31
N LEU A 41 -12.41 12.05 1.63
CA LEU A 41 -13.34 12.88 2.41
C LEU A 41 -13.35 14.33 1.94
N LEU A 42 -12.19 14.90 1.62
CA LEU A 42 -12.10 16.25 1.07
C LEU A 42 -12.82 16.36 -0.28
N SER A 43 -12.67 15.36 -1.15
CA SER A 43 -13.36 15.31 -2.45
C SER A 43 -14.88 15.29 -2.26
N PHE A 44 -15.38 14.48 -1.32
CA PHE A 44 -16.81 14.44 -0.99
C PHE A 44 -17.30 15.76 -0.37
N ALA A 45 -16.51 16.38 0.49
CA ALA A 45 -16.86 17.69 1.06
C ALA A 45 -17.02 18.76 -0.03
N ILE A 46 -16.12 18.78 -1.02
CA ILE A 46 -16.22 19.70 -2.17
C ILE A 46 -17.52 19.44 -2.96
N ILE A 47 -17.83 18.18 -3.27
CA ILE A 47 -19.05 17.81 -3.99
C ILE A 47 -20.30 18.20 -3.20
N PHE A 48 -20.29 17.99 -1.88
CA PHE A 48 -21.41 18.36 -1.00
C PHE A 48 -21.62 19.88 -0.97
N CYS A 49 -20.55 20.66 -0.82
CA CYS A 49 -20.60 22.12 -0.87
C CYS A 49 -21.11 22.62 -2.23
N ALA A 50 -20.67 22.01 -3.34
CA ALA A 50 -21.11 22.38 -4.68
C ALA A 50 -22.62 22.09 -4.87
N ASN A 51 -23.12 20.95 -4.40
CA ASN A 51 -24.54 20.63 -4.44
C ASN A 51 -25.36 21.61 -3.59
N TYR A 52 -24.90 21.90 -2.36
CA TYR A 52 -25.57 22.87 -1.50
C TYR A 52 -25.66 24.25 -2.16
N TYR A 53 -24.54 24.75 -2.71
CA TYR A 53 -24.49 26.02 -3.42
C TYR A 53 -25.42 26.04 -4.65
N PHE A 54 -25.48 24.93 -5.39
CA PHE A 54 -26.39 24.77 -6.52
C PHE A 54 -27.84 24.98 -6.09
N PHE A 55 -28.34 24.25 -5.07
CA PHE A 55 -29.72 24.41 -4.59
C PHE A 55 -30.03 25.82 -4.08
N GLN A 56 -29.10 26.46 -3.36
CA GLN A 56 -29.27 27.85 -2.92
C GLN A 56 -29.46 28.81 -4.11
N THR A 57 -28.68 28.62 -5.18
CA THR A 57 -28.81 29.42 -6.40
C THR A 57 -30.20 29.26 -7.03
N TYR A 58 -30.80 28.07 -7.01
CA TYR A 58 -32.16 27.87 -7.52
C TYR A 58 -33.23 28.52 -6.65
N ILE A 59 -33.06 28.49 -5.33
CA ILE A 59 -33.96 29.18 -4.40
C ILE A 59 -33.93 30.68 -4.66
N GLU A 60 -32.73 31.28 -4.76
CA GLU A 60 -32.56 32.71 -5.09
C GLU A 60 -33.20 33.08 -6.42
N ARG A 61 -33.04 32.23 -7.45
CA ARG A 61 -33.70 32.42 -8.74
C ARG A 61 -35.23 32.38 -8.62
N GLY A 62 -35.78 31.45 -7.85
CA GLY A 62 -37.22 31.39 -7.59
C GLY A 62 -37.74 32.69 -6.93
N ILE A 63 -36.98 33.22 -5.96
CA ILE A 63 -37.30 34.48 -5.28
C ILE A 63 -37.24 35.65 -6.27
N SER A 64 -36.23 35.70 -7.15
CA SER A 64 -36.10 36.75 -8.16
C SER A 64 -37.26 36.78 -9.16
N LEU A 65 -37.91 35.62 -9.38
CA LEU A 65 -39.10 35.48 -10.22
C LEU A 65 -40.40 35.79 -9.46
N GLN A 66 -40.32 36.24 -8.20
CA GLN A 66 -41.46 36.54 -7.33
C GLN A 66 -42.41 35.35 -7.15
N LEU A 67 -41.87 34.13 -7.18
CA LEU A 67 -42.68 32.95 -6.89
C LEU A 67 -43.09 32.99 -5.41
N PRO A 68 -44.37 32.69 -5.09
CA PRO A 68 -44.79 32.62 -3.70
C PRO A 68 -44.05 31.47 -2.99
N PRO A 69 -43.70 31.60 -1.70
CA PRO A 69 -42.99 30.54 -0.97
C PRO A 69 -43.75 29.20 -0.93
N SER A 70 -45.06 29.21 -1.10
CA SER A 70 -45.92 28.02 -1.19
C SER A 70 -46.01 27.43 -2.60
N HIS A 71 -45.14 27.85 -3.53
CA HIS A 71 -45.13 27.34 -4.89
C HIS A 71 -44.51 25.94 -4.95
N VAL A 72 -45.13 25.02 -5.72
CA VAL A 72 -44.70 23.62 -5.91
C VAL A 72 -43.23 23.47 -6.31
N PHE A 73 -42.64 24.52 -6.90
CA PHE A 73 -41.21 24.59 -7.22
C PHE A 73 -40.30 24.38 -6.00
N TYR A 74 -40.62 25.02 -4.86
CA TYR A 74 -39.80 24.92 -3.66
C TYR A 74 -39.95 23.54 -2.99
N ASP A 75 -41.15 22.98 -3.01
CA ASP A 75 -41.40 21.62 -2.50
C ASP A 75 -40.60 20.60 -3.31
N LEU A 76 -40.63 20.71 -4.65
CA LEU A 76 -39.84 19.85 -5.53
C LEU A 76 -38.33 20.02 -5.28
N LEU A 77 -37.84 21.25 -5.12
CA LEU A 77 -36.42 21.48 -4.84
C LEU A 77 -35.98 20.85 -3.51
N ASN A 78 -36.81 20.97 -2.47
CA ASN A 78 -36.52 20.39 -1.17
C ASN A 78 -36.49 18.85 -1.24
N GLU A 79 -37.46 18.24 -1.92
CA GLU A 79 -37.50 16.78 -2.12
C GLU A 79 -36.27 16.29 -2.90
N GLN A 80 -35.88 17.00 -3.97
CA GLN A 80 -34.67 16.68 -4.74
C GLN A 80 -33.39 16.87 -3.93
N GLN A 81 -33.31 17.91 -3.10
CA GLN A 81 -32.17 18.16 -2.24
C GLN A 81 -32.03 17.06 -1.18
N GLU A 82 -33.12 16.66 -0.54
CA GLU A 82 -33.13 15.57 0.44
C GLU A 82 -32.73 14.23 -0.20
N PHE A 83 -33.31 13.91 -1.35
CA PHE A 83 -32.95 12.71 -2.11
C PHE A 83 -31.45 12.72 -2.49
N MET A 84 -30.94 13.83 -3.01
CA MET A 84 -29.53 13.97 -3.38
C MET A 84 -28.61 13.83 -2.18
N ASN A 85 -28.96 14.41 -1.03
CA ASN A 85 -28.20 14.27 0.21
C ASN A 85 -28.11 12.80 0.65
N HIS A 86 -29.21 12.05 0.57
CA HIS A 86 -29.21 10.62 0.87
C HIS A 86 -28.33 9.82 -0.09
N VAL A 87 -28.43 10.09 -1.40
CA VAL A 87 -27.60 9.43 -2.41
C VAL A 87 -26.11 9.72 -2.18
N LEU A 88 -25.75 10.98 -1.93
CA LEU A 88 -24.36 11.37 -1.65
C LEU A 88 -23.82 10.73 -0.38
N LEU A 89 -24.62 10.61 0.67
CA LEU A 89 -24.23 9.93 1.91
C LEU A 89 -23.95 8.45 1.68
N ILE A 90 -24.85 7.74 1.00
CA ILE A 90 -24.67 6.30 0.68
C ILE A 90 -23.46 6.10 -0.23
N ALA A 91 -23.29 6.97 -1.24
CA ALA A 91 -22.15 6.93 -2.14
C ALA A 91 -20.83 7.16 -1.39
N THR A 92 -20.79 8.13 -0.47
CA THR A 92 -19.61 8.43 0.37
C THR A 92 -19.21 7.23 1.21
N LEU A 93 -20.16 6.59 1.90
CA LEU A 93 -19.90 5.41 2.73
C LEU A 93 -19.42 4.22 1.88
N THR A 94 -20.06 3.99 0.73
CA THR A 94 -19.73 2.89 -0.16
C THR A 94 -18.33 3.06 -0.75
N LEU A 95 -18.03 4.24 -1.31
CA LEU A 95 -16.74 4.53 -1.92
C LEU A 95 -15.63 4.58 -0.87
N SER A 96 -15.86 5.18 0.29
CA SER A 96 -14.89 5.18 1.41
C SER A 96 -14.53 3.74 1.83
N SER A 97 -15.52 2.84 1.89
CA SER A 97 -15.29 1.43 2.20
C SER A 97 -14.44 0.74 1.11
N ILE A 98 -14.77 0.96 -0.16
CA ILE A 98 -14.02 0.41 -1.30
C ILE A 98 -12.57 0.92 -1.29
N PHE A 99 -12.36 2.22 -1.15
CA PHE A 99 -11.02 2.82 -1.11
C PHE A 99 -10.20 2.36 0.09
N THR A 100 -10.83 2.15 1.25
CA THR A 100 -10.16 1.62 2.43
C THR A 100 -9.67 0.19 2.20
N ILE A 101 -10.54 -0.69 1.66
CA ILE A 101 -10.18 -2.08 1.35
C ILE A 101 -9.08 -2.13 0.28
N TRP A 102 -9.26 -1.35 -0.80
CA TRP A 102 -8.32 -1.31 -1.91
C TRP A 102 -6.98 -0.71 -1.49
N GLY A 103 -7.00 0.38 -0.72
CA GLY A 103 -5.83 1.02 -0.13
C GLY A 103 -5.05 0.07 0.78
N LEU A 104 -5.72 -0.80 1.54
CA LEU A 104 -5.06 -1.77 2.42
C LEU A 104 -4.35 -2.85 1.60
N ILE A 105 -5.01 -3.36 0.56
CA ILE A 105 -4.43 -4.35 -0.36
C ILE A 105 -3.23 -3.73 -1.09
N PHE A 106 -3.39 -2.51 -1.60
CA PHE A 106 -2.36 -1.78 -2.32
C PHE A 106 -1.15 -1.48 -1.44
N SER A 107 -1.38 -0.93 -0.24
CA SER A 107 -0.34 -0.61 0.72
C SER A 107 0.52 -1.82 1.08
N ARG A 108 -0.10 -3.01 1.19
CA ARG A 108 0.66 -4.27 1.39
C ARG A 108 1.59 -4.61 0.21
N ARG A 109 1.15 -4.38 -1.04
CA ARG A 109 1.97 -4.66 -2.23
C ARG A 109 3.17 -3.72 -2.34
N VAL A 110 3.06 -2.51 -1.77
CA VAL A 110 4.14 -1.51 -1.74
C VAL A 110 5.08 -1.72 -0.54
N ALA A 111 4.54 -1.94 0.66
CA ALA A 111 5.32 -2.02 1.89
C ALA A 111 6.26 -3.24 1.95
N GLY A 112 5.84 -4.39 1.42
CA GLY A 112 6.63 -5.62 1.48
C GLY A 112 7.99 -5.52 0.78
N PRO A 113 8.03 -5.14 -0.51
CA PRO A 113 9.27 -4.90 -1.24
C PRO A 113 10.14 -3.82 -0.61
N CYS A 114 9.53 -2.72 -0.15
CA CYS A 114 10.26 -1.61 0.47
C CYS A 114 10.99 -2.05 1.74
N HIS A 115 10.32 -2.80 2.62
CA HIS A 115 10.94 -3.36 3.81
C HIS A 115 12.09 -4.32 3.47
N LYS A 116 11.94 -5.16 2.44
CA LYS A 116 13.00 -6.08 2.02
C LYS A 116 14.25 -5.34 1.56
N ILE A 117 14.07 -4.30 0.73
CA ILE A 117 15.17 -3.47 0.24
C ILE A 117 15.86 -2.77 1.41
N GLN A 118 15.11 -2.20 2.34
CA GLN A 118 15.66 -1.55 3.52
C GLN A 118 16.50 -2.52 4.37
N THR A 119 15.95 -3.70 4.72
CA THR A 119 16.68 -4.70 5.51
C THR A 119 17.95 -5.19 4.82
N PHE A 120 17.95 -5.25 3.48
CA PHE A 120 19.13 -5.64 2.71
C PHE A 120 20.27 -4.62 2.83
N PHE A 121 19.95 -3.32 2.75
CA PHE A 121 20.95 -2.27 2.93
C PHE A 121 21.44 -2.18 4.38
N GLU A 122 20.55 -2.37 5.35
CA GLU A 122 20.91 -2.41 6.77
C GLU A 122 21.88 -3.56 7.08
N SER A 123 21.63 -4.77 6.57
CA SER A 123 22.54 -5.91 6.77
C SER A 123 23.92 -5.66 6.14
N LYS A 124 23.97 -5.08 4.93
CA LYS A 124 25.23 -4.77 4.25
C LYS A 124 26.05 -3.67 4.94
N ASN A 125 25.39 -2.70 5.58
CA ASN A 125 26.07 -1.65 6.34
C ASN A 125 26.66 -2.16 7.65
N MET A 126 26.03 -3.17 8.29
CA MET A 126 26.51 -3.75 9.54
C MET A 126 27.62 -4.80 9.35
N GLU A 127 27.66 -5.50 8.21
CA GLU A 127 28.68 -6.53 7.92
C GLU A 127 30.02 -5.97 7.35
N LYS A 128 30.29 -4.68 7.47
CA LYS A 128 31.52 -4.02 6.99
C LYS A 128 32.85 -4.57 7.55
N GLY A 129 32.82 -5.63 8.37
CA GLY A 129 34.01 -6.28 8.95
C GLY A 129 34.04 -7.81 8.88
N GLN A 130 33.11 -8.48 8.19
CA GLN A 130 33.16 -9.93 7.99
C GLN A 130 33.01 -10.26 6.50
N GLU A 131 34.15 -10.39 5.83
CA GLU A 131 34.24 -10.95 4.49
C GLU A 131 33.72 -12.41 4.50
N ASP A 132 33.05 -12.81 3.43
CA ASP A 132 32.76 -14.21 3.05
C ASP A 132 31.56 -14.99 3.60
N LYS A 133 30.43 -14.37 3.98
CA LYS A 133 29.15 -15.13 4.07
C LYS A 133 28.08 -14.69 3.08
N GLN A 134 28.17 -15.34 1.92
CA GLN A 134 27.11 -15.67 0.97
C GLN A 134 26.06 -14.59 0.72
N GLU A 135 26.36 -13.81 -0.32
CA GLU A 135 25.55 -12.71 -0.81
C GLU A 135 24.21 -13.20 -1.35
N SER A 136 23.16 -12.92 -0.59
CA SER A 136 21.80 -13.12 -1.05
C SER A 136 21.44 -12.03 -2.06
N SER A 137 21.13 -12.43 -3.30
CA SER A 137 20.49 -11.53 -4.26
C SER A 137 19.12 -11.09 -3.73
N ILE A 138 18.70 -9.86 -4.02
CA ILE A 138 17.40 -9.37 -3.60
C ILE A 138 16.33 -10.00 -4.49
N ILE A 139 15.57 -10.95 -3.95
CA ILE A 139 14.45 -11.59 -4.66
C ILE A 139 13.13 -10.94 -4.24
N ILE A 140 12.58 -10.12 -5.14
CA ILE A 140 11.24 -9.54 -5.05
C ILE A 140 10.27 -10.34 -5.93
N ARG A 141 8.99 -10.40 -5.55
CA ARG A 141 7.99 -11.12 -6.34
C ARG A 141 7.73 -10.37 -7.65
N ARG A 142 7.58 -11.09 -8.76
CA ARG A 142 7.36 -10.51 -10.11
C ARG A 142 6.16 -9.55 -10.24
N ASN A 143 5.20 -9.60 -9.32
CA ASN A 143 3.96 -8.82 -9.39
C ASN A 143 3.84 -7.79 -8.24
N ASP A 144 4.99 -7.40 -7.70
CA ASP A 144 5.13 -6.34 -6.70
C ASP A 144 5.65 -5.06 -7.40
N PHE A 145 5.33 -3.88 -6.86
CA PHE A 145 5.63 -2.58 -7.50
C PHE A 145 7.10 -2.32 -7.81
N PHE A 146 8.02 -2.96 -7.09
CA PHE A 146 9.46 -2.64 -7.15
C PHE A 146 10.30 -3.78 -7.71
N SER A 147 9.71 -4.69 -8.51
CA SER A 147 10.46 -5.80 -9.09
C SER A 147 11.59 -5.35 -10.02
N GLU A 148 11.40 -4.25 -10.76
CA GLU A 148 12.41 -3.68 -11.65
C GLU A 148 13.58 -3.10 -10.86
N MET A 149 13.28 -2.33 -9.81
CA MET A 149 14.30 -1.76 -8.92
C MET A 149 15.19 -2.85 -8.28
N ALA A 150 14.62 -3.98 -7.87
CA ALA A 150 15.42 -5.10 -7.38
C ALA A 150 16.34 -5.71 -8.45
N LYS A 151 15.91 -5.76 -9.71
CA LYS A 151 16.77 -6.23 -10.81
C LYS A 151 17.96 -5.29 -10.99
N GLU A 152 17.71 -3.98 -11.03
CA GLU A 152 18.77 -2.97 -11.17
C GLU A 152 19.76 -3.02 -9.99
N ILE A 153 19.27 -3.18 -8.76
CA ILE A 153 20.16 -3.32 -7.59
C ILE A 153 21.02 -4.58 -7.72
N ASN A 154 20.43 -5.71 -8.14
CA ASN A 154 21.19 -6.94 -8.34
C ASN A 154 22.23 -6.80 -9.46
N TYR A 155 21.89 -6.10 -10.55
CA TYR A 155 22.82 -5.82 -11.65
C TYR A 155 24.01 -4.98 -11.18
N PHE A 156 23.74 -3.88 -10.46
CA PHE A 156 24.78 -3.02 -9.89
C PHE A 156 25.69 -3.76 -8.91
N LEU A 157 25.13 -4.67 -8.10
CA LEU A 157 25.91 -5.51 -7.17
C LEU A 157 26.78 -6.53 -7.90
N ALA A 158 26.40 -6.97 -9.10
CA ALA A 158 27.17 -7.90 -9.90
C ALA A 158 28.32 -7.20 -10.64
N ASP A 159 28.05 -6.03 -11.21
CA ASP A 159 29.04 -5.18 -11.89
C ASP A 159 30.20 -4.81 -10.95
N LYS A 160 29.89 -4.39 -9.71
CA LYS A 160 30.92 -4.11 -8.70
C LYS A 160 31.83 -5.29 -8.36
N LYS A 161 31.45 -6.52 -8.68
CA LYS A 161 32.25 -7.73 -8.43
C LYS A 161 33.00 -8.20 -9.67
N GLY A 162 32.87 -7.50 -10.79
CA GLY A 162 33.37 -7.96 -12.09
C GLY A 162 32.67 -9.22 -12.59
N CYS A 163 31.46 -9.53 -12.10
CA CYS A 163 30.65 -10.65 -12.58
C CYS A 163 29.59 -10.12 -13.55
N SER A 164 29.72 -10.47 -14.84
CA SER A 164 28.67 -10.24 -15.83
C SER A 164 27.47 -11.15 -15.53
N CYS A 165 26.32 -10.58 -15.21
CA CYS A 165 25.08 -11.33 -15.01
C CYS A 165 24.33 -11.47 -16.34
N ASP A 166 24.28 -12.69 -16.86
CA ASP A 166 23.40 -13.05 -17.97
C ASP A 166 21.94 -13.18 -17.48
N ASP A 167 20.96 -13.04 -18.38
CA ASP A 167 19.50 -12.96 -18.12
C ASP A 167 18.92 -14.16 -17.33
N SER A 168 19.72 -15.20 -17.16
CA SER A 168 19.40 -16.45 -16.49
C SER A 168 19.48 -16.42 -14.96
N CYS A 169 19.89 -15.32 -14.31
CA CYS A 169 20.11 -15.25 -12.85
C CYS A 169 21.03 -16.39 -12.32
N LYS A 170 22.08 -16.75 -13.06
CA LYS A 170 23.15 -17.63 -12.55
C LYS A 170 24.46 -16.86 -12.59
N CYS A 171 24.86 -16.28 -11.46
CA CYS A 171 26.22 -15.79 -11.27
C CYS A 171 27.15 -16.99 -11.24
N ARG A 172 27.85 -17.26 -12.35
CA ARG A 172 28.95 -18.23 -12.39
C ARG A 172 30.21 -17.44 -12.08
N SER A 173 30.85 -17.73 -10.95
CA SER A 173 32.15 -17.14 -10.62
C SER A 173 33.17 -17.60 -11.66
N GLU A 174 33.60 -16.71 -12.56
CA GLU A 174 34.77 -16.95 -13.38
C GLU A 174 36.00 -16.91 -12.46
N SER A 175 36.48 -18.09 -12.09
CA SER A 175 37.80 -18.23 -11.47
C SER A 175 38.83 -17.86 -12.53
N LYS A 176 39.37 -16.64 -12.45
CA LYS A 176 40.57 -16.24 -13.20
C LYS A 176 41.73 -17.12 -12.73
N SER A 177 41.93 -18.23 -13.42
CA SER A 177 43.15 -19.00 -13.41
C SER A 177 44.27 -18.13 -14.00
N ASN A 178 45.01 -17.44 -13.13
CA ASN A 178 46.25 -16.79 -13.49
C ASN A 178 47.26 -17.88 -13.90
N HIS A 179 47.39 -18.10 -15.20
CA HIS A 179 48.53 -18.82 -15.77
C HIS A 179 49.74 -17.87 -15.69
N LEU A 180 50.61 -18.13 -14.72
CA LEU A 180 51.98 -17.64 -14.72
C LEU A 180 52.71 -18.19 -15.96
N SER A 181 53.39 -17.31 -16.68
CA SER A 181 54.46 -17.62 -17.65
C SER A 181 55.55 -16.58 -17.46
#